data_AF-A0AAV1I5M7-F1
#
_entry.id   AF-A0AAV1I5M7-F1
#
_cell.length_a   1.000
_cell.length_b   1.000
_cell.length_c   1.000
_cell.angle_alpha   90.00
_cell.angle_beta   90.00
_cell.angle_gamma   90.00
#
_symmetry.space_group_name_H-M   'P 1'
#
loop_
_entity.id
_entity.type
_entity.pdbx_description
1 polymer ?
#
loop_
_entity_poly.entity_id
_entity_poly.type
_entity_poly.pdbx_seq_one_letter_code
_entity_poly.pdbx_strand_id
1 'polypeptide(L)'
;MSAQIFVAEAIGTFILVSVILATGEAVSIGIALAAAIYVASFASGGHLNCAVSTVMLFKGRITANDFPVYIAGQLCGAFAALYWYNAVPQKSSVHR
;
A
#
# COMPACT_ATOMS: atom_id res chain seq x y z
N MET A 1 14.78 12.17 -1.00
CA MET A 1 13.42 12.10 -1.59
C MET A 1 13.01 10.65 -1.84
N SER A 2 13.75 9.86 -2.64
CA SER A 2 13.39 8.47 -2.98
C SER A 2 13.19 7.54 -1.77
N ALA A 3 14.02 7.65 -0.72
CA ALA A 3 13.83 6.85 0.50
C ALA A 3 12.49 7.14 1.22
N GLN A 4 12.05 8.41 1.25
CA GLN A 4 10.77 8.79 1.86
C GLN A 4 9.59 8.25 1.06
N ILE A 5 9.68 8.28 -0.28
CA ILE A 5 8.68 7.67 -1.17
C ILE A 5 8.58 6.17 -0.89
N PHE A 6 9.71 5.46 -0.90
CA PHE A 6 9.73 4.02 -0.65
C PHE A 6 9.07 3.66 0.68
N VAL A 7 9.46 4.33 1.77
CA VAL A 7 8.94 4.05 3.10
C VAL A 7 7.44 4.37 3.20
N ALA A 8 7.00 5.51 2.67
CA ALA A 8 5.59 5.90 2.70
C ALA A 8 4.71 4.92 1.90
N GLU A 9 5.15 4.55 0.71
CA GLU A 9 4.45 3.61 -0.16
C GLU A 9 4.44 2.19 0.42
N ALA A 10 5.55 1.75 1.03
CA ALA A 10 5.63 0.45 1.69
C ALA A 10 4.73 0.36 2.92
N ILE A 11 4.79 1.34 3.82
CA ILE A 11 3.96 1.35 5.05
C ILE A 11 2.47 1.48 4.68
N GLY A 12 2.13 2.40 3.78
CA GLY A 12 0.73 2.59 3.38
C GLY A 12 0.15 1.36 2.69
N THR A 13 0.92 0.73 1.78
CA THR A 13 0.47 -0.51 1.11
C THR A 13 0.41 -1.68 2.09
N PHE A 14 1.33 -1.77 3.05
CA PHE A 14 1.28 -2.77 4.12
C PHE A 14 -0.02 -2.67 4.92
N ILE A 15 -0.42 -1.46 5.33
CA ILE A 15 -1.67 -1.22 6.07
C ILE A 15 -2.87 -1.62 5.22
N LEU A 16 -2.93 -1.14 3.97
CA LEU A 16 -4.01 -1.45 3.04
C LEU A 16 -4.19 -2.97 2.86
N VAL A 17 -3.11 -3.66 2.50
CA VAL A 17 -3.14 -5.10 2.21
C VAL A 17 -3.44 -5.91 3.49
N SER A 18 -2.95 -5.49 4.65
CA SER A 18 -3.29 -6.15 5.92
C SER A 18 -4.79 -6.11 6.20
N VAL A 19 -5.45 -4.98 5.94
CA VAL A 19 -6.91 -4.86 6.16
C VAL A 19 -7.71 -5.64 5.11
N ILE A 20 -7.24 -5.68 3.86
CA ILE A 20 -7.82 -6.54 2.81
C ILE A 20 -7.78 -8.00 3.26
N LEU A 21 -6.62 -8.50 3.69
CA LEU A 21 -6.44 -9.89 4.12
C LEU A 21 -7.23 -10.22 5.39
N ALA A 22 -7.30 -9.29 6.35
CA ALA A 22 -7.97 -9.52 7.63
C ALA A 22 -9.50 -9.48 7.54
N THR A 23 -10.07 -8.70 6.61
CA THR A 23 -11.52 -8.42 6.60
C THR A 23 -12.21 -8.78 5.29
N GLY A 24 -11.60 -8.45 4.14
CA GLY A 24 -12.27 -8.50 2.83
C GLY A 24 -13.47 -7.55 2.69
N GLU A 25 -13.79 -6.73 3.69
CA GLU A 25 -14.99 -5.89 3.74
C GLU A 25 -14.73 -4.52 3.13
N ALA A 26 -15.59 -4.09 2.21
CA ALA A 26 -15.39 -2.87 1.42
C ALA A 26 -15.23 -1.60 2.29
N VAL A 27 -16.04 -1.46 3.33
CA VAL A 27 -16.01 -0.28 4.22
C VAL A 27 -14.69 -0.23 5.01
N SER A 28 -14.24 -1.37 5.55
CA SER A 28 -12.99 -1.47 6.29
C SER A 28 -11.79 -1.13 5.41
N ILE A 29 -11.76 -1.67 4.18
CA ILE A 29 -10.72 -1.39 3.19
C ILE A 29 -10.72 0.10 2.82
N GLY A 30 -11.89 0.69 2.58
CA GLY A 30 -12.02 2.10 2.23
C GLY A 30 -11.49 3.04 3.31
N ILE A 31 -11.82 2.79 4.58
CA ILE A 31 -11.34 3.58 5.72
C ILE A 31 -9.81 3.46 5.86
N ALA A 32 -9.29 2.23 5.78
CA ALA A 32 -7.86 1.99 5.87
C ALA A 32 -7.09 2.70 4.74
N LEU A 33 -7.60 2.61 3.51
CA LEU A 33 -7.03 3.30 2.36
C LEU A 33 -7.02 4.82 2.57
N ALA A 34 -8.16 5.40 2.97
CA ALA A 34 -8.26 6.85 3.20
C ALA A 34 -7.26 7.34 4.25
N ALA A 35 -7.15 6.63 5.38
CA ALA A 35 -6.20 6.97 6.43
C ALA A 35 -4.74 6.81 5.96
N ALA A 36 -4.42 5.72 5.26
CA ALA A 36 -3.08 5.48 4.74
C ALA A 36 -2.66 6.53 3.70
N ILE A 37 -3.55 6.90 2.78
CA ILE A 37 -3.31 7.98 1.81
C ILE A 37 -3.09 9.30 2.53
N TYR A 38 -3.92 9.66 3.51
CA TYR A 38 -3.77 10.92 4.24
C TYR A 38 -2.36 11.08 4.81
N VAL A 39 -1.84 10.04 5.47
CA VAL A 39 -0.49 10.06 6.04
C VAL A 39 0.60 9.99 4.97
N ALA A 40 0.47 9.10 3.98
CA ALA A 40 1.49 8.92 2.94
C ALA A 40 1.58 10.11 1.96
N SER A 41 0.51 10.90 1.85
CA SER A 41 0.42 12.05 0.94
C SER A 41 1.52 13.07 1.16
N PHE A 42 1.93 13.31 2.41
CA PHE A 42 2.98 14.27 2.77
C PHE A 42 4.38 13.88 2.27
N ALA A 43 4.59 12.61 1.92
CA ALA A 43 5.89 12.09 1.49
C ALA A 43 5.92 11.61 0.03
N SER A 44 4.80 11.09 -0.48
CA SER A 44 4.73 10.37 -1.77
C SER A 44 3.49 10.69 -2.59
N GLY A 45 2.58 11.54 -2.11
CA GLY A 45 1.25 11.66 -2.71
C GLY A 45 0.34 10.45 -2.45
N GLY A 46 0.83 9.38 -1.79
CA GLY A 46 0.02 8.28 -1.28
C GLY A 46 -0.65 7.47 -2.39
N HIS A 47 0.13 6.94 -3.34
CA HIS A 47 -0.43 6.13 -4.41
C HIS A 47 -0.87 4.76 -3.90
N LEU A 48 -0.01 4.13 -3.11
CA LEU A 48 -0.22 2.83 -2.44
C LEU A 48 -0.68 1.71 -3.38
N ASN A 49 -0.40 1.85 -4.68
CA ASN A 49 -0.92 1.01 -5.76
C ASN A 49 -0.12 1.21 -7.06
N CYS A 50 0.25 0.10 -7.70
CA CYS A 50 1.06 0.11 -8.93
C CYS A 50 0.33 0.71 -10.14
N ALA A 51 -0.97 0.45 -10.29
CA ALA A 51 -1.78 1.03 -11.37
C ALA A 51 -1.92 2.55 -11.18
N VAL A 52 -2.09 3.02 -9.94
CA VAL A 52 -2.15 4.45 -9.62
C VAL A 52 -0.82 5.12 -9.97
N SER A 53 0.32 4.56 -9.53
CA SER A 53 1.65 5.09 -9.88
C SER A 53 1.89 5.11 -11.38
N THR A 54 1.42 4.08 -12.10
CA THR A 54 1.55 4.02 -13.56
C THR A 54 0.79 5.16 -14.23
N VAL A 55 -0.47 5.39 -13.86
CA VAL A 55 -1.25 6.52 -14.38
C VAL A 55 -0.63 7.86 -13.99
N MET A 56 -0.10 7.99 -12.78
CA MET A 56 0.55 9.23 -12.33
C MET A 56 1.87 9.51 -13.07
N LEU A 57 2.61 8.48 -13.49
CA LEU A 57 3.76 8.63 -14.39
C LEU A 57 3.32 9.20 -15.74
N PHE A 58 2.30 8.61 -16.37
CA PHE A 58 1.80 9.10 -17.66
C PHE A 58 1.12 10.47 -17.58
N LYS A 59 0.58 10.83 -16.42
CA LYS A 59 0.07 12.19 -16.14
C LYS A 59 1.18 13.20 -15.83
N GLY A 60 2.46 12.80 -15.82
CA GLY A 60 3.59 13.67 -15.49
C GLY A 60 3.59 14.14 -14.04
N ARG A 61 2.93 13.41 -13.12
CA ARG A 61 2.86 13.73 -11.69
C ARG A 61 3.99 13.12 -10.88
N ILE A 62 4.63 12.08 -11.41
CA ILE A 62 5.88 11.52 -10.88
C ILE A 62 6.90 11.35 -12.01
N THR A 63 8.18 11.32 -11.66
CA THR A 63 9.25 11.15 -12.64
C THR A 63 9.47 9.67 -12.99
N ALA A 64 10.05 9.40 -14.15
CA ALA A 64 10.45 8.05 -14.54
C ALA A 64 11.50 7.43 -13.59
N ASN A 65 12.30 8.28 -12.91
CA ASN A 65 13.28 7.84 -11.92
C ASN A 65 12.63 7.46 -10.58
N ASP A 66 11.56 8.15 -10.19
CA ASP A 66 10.84 7.85 -8.95
C ASP A 66 9.90 6.65 -9.12
N PHE A 67 9.35 6.43 -10.31
CA PHE A 67 8.36 5.37 -10.56
C PHE A 67 8.80 3.97 -10.07
N PRO A 68 10.01 3.47 -10.37
CA PRO A 68 10.48 2.18 -9.83
C PRO A 68 10.50 2.13 -8.30
N VAL A 69 10.73 3.26 -7.63
CA VAL A 69 10.77 3.36 -6.17
C VAL A 69 9.36 3.23 -5.58
N TYR A 70 8.34 3.83 -6.23
CA TYR A 70 6.94 3.59 -5.88
C TYR A 70 6.57 2.12 -6.00
N ILE A 71 6.87 1.51 -7.15
CA ILE A 71 6.53 0.10 -7.43
C ILE A 71 7.23 -0.81 -6.41
N ALA A 72 8.52 -0.60 -6.16
CA ALA A 72 9.27 -1.37 -5.18
C ALA A 72 8.67 -1.23 -3.77
N GLY A 73 8.37 0.00 -3.32
CA GLY A 73 7.75 0.24 -2.02
C GLY A 73 6.41 -0.49 -1.88
N GLN A 74 5.54 -0.34 -2.86
CA GLN A 74 4.21 -0.97 -2.89
C GLN A 74 4.30 -2.50 -2.84
N LEU A 75 5.14 -3.10 -3.67
CA LEU A 75 5.34 -4.56 -3.69
C LEU A 75 5.94 -5.06 -2.36
N CYS A 76 6.95 -4.37 -1.83
CA CYS A 76 7.53 -4.70 -0.52
C CYS A 76 6.49 -4.62 0.60
N GLY A 77 5.66 -3.57 0.63
CA GLY A 77 4.57 -3.42 1.59
C GLY A 77 3.55 -4.54 1.50
N ALA A 78 3.13 -4.90 0.27
CA ALA A 78 2.17 -5.97 0.04
C ALA A 78 2.71 -7.35 0.49
N PHE A 79 3.96 -7.68 0.12
CA PHE A 79 4.57 -8.94 0.55
C PHE A 79 4.82 -9.00 2.05
N ALA A 80 5.24 -7.89 2.67
CA ALA A 80 5.40 -7.81 4.12
C ALA A 80 4.05 -8.03 4.84
N ALA A 81 2.95 -7.47 4.31
CA ALA A 81 1.61 -7.68 4.87
C ALA A 81 1.18 -9.14 4.78
N LEU A 82 1.41 -9.78 3.63
CA LEU A 82 1.12 -11.21 3.44
C LEU A 82 1.93 -12.07 4.41
N TYR A 83 3.24 -11.81 4.52
CA TYR A 83 4.11 -12.55 5.43
C TYR A 83 3.66 -12.38 6.89
N TRP A 84 3.36 -11.14 7.30
CA TRP A 84 2.87 -10.83 8.64
C TRP A 84 1.54 -11.52 8.94
N TYR A 85 0.58 -11.43 8.02
CA TYR A 85 -0.74 -12.05 8.15
C TYR A 85 -0.62 -13.56 8.37
N ASN A 86 0.25 -14.24 7.62
CA ASN A 86 0.49 -15.68 7.76
C ASN A 86 1.25 -16.05 9.05
N ALA A 87 2.08 -15.16 9.59
CA ALA A 87 2.85 -15.39 10.81
C ALA A 87 2.01 -15.25 12.09
N VAL A 88 0.93 -14.47 12.05
CA VAL A 88 0.04 -14.28 13.20
C VAL A 88 -0.99 -15.42 13.25
N PRO A 89 -1.21 -16.07 14.42
CA PRO A 89 -2.24 -17.09 14.56
C PRO A 89 -3.63 -16.52 14.24
N GLN A 90 -4.29 -17.09 13.24
CA GLN A 90 -5.64 -16.70 12.87
C GLN A 90 -6.64 -17.39 13.78
N LYS A 91 -7.63 -16.65 14.30
CA LYS A 91 -8.83 -17.29 14.86
C LYS A 91 -9.47 -18.07 13.71
N SER A 92 -9.76 -19.35 13.94
CA SER A 92 -10.33 -20.27 12.95
C SER A 92 -11.39 -19.57 12.11
N SER A 93 -11.07 -19.36 10.84
CA SER A 93 -11.97 -18.77 9.86
C SER A 93 -13.16 -19.69 9.74
N VAL A 94 -14.32 -19.28 10.26
CA VAL A 94 -15.58 -19.76 9.70
C VAL A 94 -15.49 -19.38 8.23
N HIS A 95 -15.46 -20.39 7.37
CA HIS A 95 -15.20 -20.27 5.94
C HIS A 95 -15.84 -19.01 5.34
N ARG A 96 -15.03 -18.24 4.62
CA ARG A 96 -15.49 -17.37 3.55
C ARG A 96 -14.72 -17.73 2.30
#